data_AF-A0A7S1X4U5-F1
#
_entry.id   AF-A0A7S1X4U5-F1
#
_cell.length_a   1.000
_cell.length_b   1.000
_cell.length_c   1.000
_cell.angle_alpha   90.00
_cell.angle_beta   90.00
_cell.angle_gamma   90.00
#
_symmetry.space_group_name_H-M   'P 1'
#
loop_
_entity.id
_entity.type
_entity.pdbx_description
1 polymer ?
#
loop_
_entity_poly.entity_id
_entity_poly.type
_entity_poly.pdbx_seq_one_letter_code
_entity_poly.pdbx_strand_id
1 'polypeptide(L)'
;DRLNSTAIVDFVSDLCRLSLEELANTAHPRVYGLTKIVEIAHFNMNRIRLVWNRIWAVLSDYFIAVGCHKNLSVAIFAVDSLRQLAMKFLERDELANYTFQNEFLRPFVVVMRQSHSVEIRELIIRCVSQMVLARVANVKSGWKSMFMVFTTAAQDDAQTIVRLSFETIEKIVREHFAHITETEITTFTDCVNCLIAFTNNPHSLDVALNA
;
A
#
# COMPACT_ATOMS: atom_id res chain seq x y z
N ASP A 1 22.19 23.87 -6.26
CA ASP A 1 23.02 22.73 -5.85
C ASP A 1 22.21 21.47 -5.60
N ARG A 2 22.70 20.29 -5.98
CA ARG A 2 22.06 18.99 -5.69
C ARG A 2 22.56 18.49 -4.34
N LEU A 3 21.64 18.26 -3.38
CA LEU A 3 21.97 17.61 -2.10
C LEU A 3 22.66 16.26 -2.36
N ASN A 4 23.71 15.98 -1.58
CA ASN A 4 24.37 14.67 -1.60
C ASN A 4 23.46 13.59 -0.97
N SER A 5 23.81 12.32 -1.16
CA SER A 5 22.96 11.18 -0.79
C SER A 5 22.64 11.07 0.71
N THR A 6 23.48 11.61 1.60
CA THR A 6 23.21 11.61 3.04
C THR A 6 22.35 12.81 3.42
N ALA A 7 22.73 14.00 2.94
CA ALA A 7 22.01 15.24 3.22
C ALA A 7 20.54 15.19 2.78
N ILE A 8 20.22 14.49 1.67
CA ILE A 8 18.82 14.33 1.26
C ILE A 8 18.02 13.43 2.21
N VAL A 9 18.62 12.38 2.75
CA VAL A 9 17.95 11.47 3.69
C VAL A 9 17.69 12.19 5.01
N ASP A 10 18.68 12.94 5.50
CA ASP A 10 18.54 13.77 6.70
C ASP A 10 17.44 14.83 6.52
N PHE A 11 17.44 15.52 5.37
CA PHE A 11 16.40 16.48 5.02
C PHE A 11 14.99 15.87 5.01
N VAL A 12 14.81 14.69 4.40
CA VAL A 12 13.51 14.01 4.40
C VAL A 12 13.10 13.59 5.82
N SER A 13 14.06 13.13 6.63
CA SER A 13 13.80 12.71 8.01
C SER A 13 13.35 13.88 8.88
N ASP A 14 14.02 15.03 8.76
CA ASP A 14 13.66 16.24 9.48
C ASP A 14 12.30 16.79 9.02
N LEU A 15 12.01 16.73 7.73
CA LEU A 15 10.71 17.12 7.21
C LEU A 15 9.58 16.21 7.71
N CYS A 16 9.80 14.89 7.75
CA CYS A 16 8.86 13.94 8.33
C CYS A 16 8.59 14.26 9.81
N ARG A 17 9.63 14.57 10.59
CA ARG A 17 9.49 14.96 12.00
C ARG A 17 8.67 16.25 12.16
N LEU A 18 9.02 17.29 11.40
CA LEU A 18 8.29 18.55 11.40
C LEU A 18 6.81 18.34 11.04
N SER A 19 6.53 17.53 10.02
CA SER A 19 5.16 17.25 9.63
C SER A 19 4.39 16.48 10.71
N LEU A 20 5.03 15.56 11.46
CA LEU A 20 4.36 14.88 12.56
C LEU A 20 4.02 15.86 13.69
N GLU A 21 4.89 16.83 13.99
CA GLU A 21 4.61 17.91 14.95
C GLU A 21 3.44 18.79 14.49
N GLU A 22 3.35 19.10 13.20
CA GLU A 22 2.22 19.84 12.62
C GLU A 22 0.88 19.10 12.75
N LEU A 23 0.90 17.77 12.62
CA LEU A 23 -0.27 16.90 12.72
C LEU A 23 -0.66 16.58 14.17
N ALA A 24 0.28 16.65 15.11
CA ALA A 24 0.05 16.38 16.52
C ALA A 24 -0.91 17.37 17.19
N ASN A 25 -1.13 18.56 16.60
CA ASN A 25 -2.15 19.49 17.06
C ASN A 25 -3.56 18.94 16.75
N THR A 26 -4.20 18.34 17.75
CA THR A 26 -5.50 17.68 17.61
C THR A 26 -6.65 18.63 17.29
N ALA A 27 -6.56 19.91 17.69
CA ALA A 27 -7.60 20.91 17.41
C ALA A 27 -7.55 21.36 15.95
N HIS A 28 -6.35 21.58 15.42
CA HIS A 28 -6.13 22.11 14.08
C HIS A 28 -4.89 21.46 13.43
N PRO A 29 -4.99 20.20 12.98
CA PRO A 29 -3.88 19.51 12.33
C PRO A 29 -3.57 20.19 11.00
N ARG A 30 -2.29 20.51 10.77
CA ARG A 30 -1.83 21.16 9.54
C ARG A 30 -1.19 20.14 8.61
N VAL A 31 -1.67 20.07 7.38
CA VAL A 31 -1.24 19.07 6.38
C VAL A 31 -0.18 19.61 5.40
N TYR A 32 0.42 20.77 5.69
CA TYR A 32 1.41 21.39 4.80
C TYR A 32 2.65 20.51 4.66
N GLY A 33 3.25 20.06 5.77
CA GLY A 33 4.39 19.14 5.77
C GLY A 33 4.07 17.83 5.04
N LEU A 34 2.89 17.25 5.27
CA LEU A 34 2.42 16.05 4.57
C LEU A 34 2.36 16.27 3.06
N THR A 35 1.81 17.40 2.61
CA THR A 35 1.77 17.76 1.18
C THR A 35 3.18 17.86 0.59
N LYS A 36 4.13 18.48 1.31
CA LYS A 36 5.52 18.60 0.85
C LYS A 36 6.25 17.27 0.81
N ILE A 37 5.95 16.36 1.74
CA ILE A 37 6.48 15.00 1.73
C ILE A 37 6.02 14.23 0.48
N VAL A 38 4.75 14.38 0.10
CA VAL A 38 4.21 13.76 -1.13
C VAL A 38 4.90 14.30 -2.39
N GLU A 39 5.08 15.61 -2.48
CA GLU A 39 5.82 16.25 -3.59
C GLU A 39 7.26 15.72 -3.66
N ILE A 40 7.97 15.67 -2.53
CA ILE A 40 9.35 15.19 -2.45
C ILE A 40 9.44 13.72 -2.83
N ALA A 41 8.53 12.88 -2.34
CA ALA A 41 8.48 11.47 -2.73
C ALA A 41 8.35 11.35 -4.26
N HIS A 42 7.40 12.07 -4.85
CA HIS A 42 7.16 12.08 -6.29
C HIS A 42 8.39 12.48 -7.11
N PHE A 43 9.06 13.58 -6.75
CA PHE A 43 10.23 14.08 -7.50
C PHE A 43 11.48 13.20 -7.33
N ASN A 44 11.59 12.44 -6.24
CA ASN A 44 12.78 11.65 -5.94
C ASN A 44 12.69 10.18 -6.35
N MET A 45 11.53 9.68 -6.81
CA MET A 45 11.35 8.28 -7.27
C MET A 45 12.35 7.83 -8.34
N ASN A 46 12.89 8.75 -9.13
CA ASN A 46 13.84 8.45 -10.21
C ASN A 46 15.31 8.52 -9.77
N ARG A 47 15.59 8.73 -8.49
CA ARG A 47 16.97 8.70 -7.97
C ARG A 47 17.59 7.30 -8.08
N ILE A 48 18.92 7.28 -7.96
CA ILE A 48 19.70 6.05 -7.85
C ILE A 48 19.10 5.19 -6.73
N ARG A 49 18.85 3.91 -7.03
CA ARG A 49 18.11 2.96 -6.16
C ARG A 49 18.58 2.96 -4.72
N LEU A 50 19.90 2.90 -4.49
CA LEU A 50 20.46 2.88 -3.14
C LEU A 50 20.00 4.10 -2.31
N VAL A 51 19.97 5.28 -2.93
CA VAL A 51 19.54 6.52 -2.28
C VAL A 51 18.03 6.53 -2.12
N TRP A 52 17.29 6.14 -3.16
CA TRP A 52 15.84 6.06 -3.11
C TRP A 52 15.33 5.09 -2.04
N ASN A 53 15.94 3.91 -1.92
CA ASN A 53 15.58 2.93 -0.88
C ASN A 53 15.74 3.53 0.52
N ARG A 54 16.80 4.31 0.78
CA ARG A 54 17.02 4.98 2.06
C ARG A 54 15.99 6.08 2.32
N ILE A 55 15.66 6.88 1.30
CA ILE A 55 14.60 7.89 1.38
C ILE A 55 13.26 7.20 1.67
N TRP A 56 12.94 6.15 0.92
CA TRP A 56 11.66 5.45 1.03
C TRP A 56 11.49 4.76 2.38
N ALA A 57 12.56 4.24 2.99
CA ALA A 57 12.47 3.68 4.35
C ALA A 57 11.88 4.70 5.34
N VAL A 58 12.37 5.95 5.30
CA VAL A 58 11.87 7.05 6.13
C VAL A 58 10.41 7.39 5.76
N LEU A 59 10.11 7.50 4.47
CA LEU A 59 8.77 7.83 3.98
C LEU A 59 7.75 6.75 4.32
N SER A 60 8.12 5.48 4.21
CA SER A 60 7.30 4.31 4.53
C SER A 60 6.85 4.38 5.98
N ASP A 61 7.77 4.55 6.92
CA ASP A 61 7.44 4.66 8.35
C ASP A 61 6.55 5.86 8.64
N TYR A 62 6.81 6.99 7.97
CA TYR A 62 5.97 8.18 8.07
C TYR A 62 4.54 7.93 7.55
N PHE A 63 4.36 7.34 6.36
CA PHE A 63 3.03 7.03 5.81
C PHE A 63 2.28 6.02 6.66
N ILE A 64 2.96 5.05 7.28
CA ILE A 64 2.34 4.13 8.23
C ILE A 64 1.80 4.91 9.44
N ALA A 65 2.63 5.76 10.05
CA ALA A 65 2.23 6.55 11.21
C ALA A 65 1.03 7.47 10.91
N VAL A 66 1.05 8.18 9.79
CA VAL A 66 -0.02 9.11 9.41
C VAL A 66 -1.26 8.38 8.88
N GLY A 67 -1.10 7.24 8.21
CA GLY A 67 -2.22 6.39 7.77
C GLY A 67 -3.02 5.81 8.93
N CYS A 68 -2.41 5.69 10.12
CA CYS A 68 -3.07 5.30 11.37
C CYS A 68 -3.46 6.49 12.27
N HIS A 69 -3.46 7.71 11.73
CA HIS A 69 -3.75 8.91 12.52
C HIS A 69 -5.21 8.94 13.04
N LYS A 70 -5.41 9.45 14.26
CA LYS A 70 -6.74 9.50 14.91
C LYS A 70 -7.73 10.42 14.19
N ASN A 71 -7.24 11.48 13.56
CA ASN A 71 -8.06 12.32 12.69
C ASN A 71 -8.25 11.61 11.34
N LEU A 72 -9.48 11.19 11.07
CA LEU A 72 -9.83 10.41 9.88
C LEU A 72 -9.45 11.14 8.58
N SER A 73 -9.67 12.45 8.47
CA SER A 73 -9.34 13.22 7.27
C SER A 73 -7.84 13.22 6.97
N VAL A 74 -7.00 13.27 8.00
CA VAL A 74 -5.54 13.17 7.88
C VAL A 74 -5.13 11.77 7.38
N ALA A 75 -5.70 10.73 7.98
CA ALA A 75 -5.42 9.34 7.58
C ALA A 75 -5.86 9.07 6.12
N ILE A 76 -7.05 9.54 5.73
CA ILE A 76 -7.54 9.47 4.34
C ILE A 76 -6.57 10.16 3.39
N PHE A 77 -6.14 11.38 3.72
CA PHE A 77 -5.20 12.12 2.87
C PHE A 77 -3.89 11.35 2.68
N ALA A 78 -3.33 10.77 3.74
CA ALA A 78 -2.09 10.01 3.68
C ALA A 78 -2.23 8.73 2.84
N VAL A 79 -3.31 7.96 3.05
CA VAL A 79 -3.58 6.72 2.28
C VAL A 79 -3.82 7.03 0.80
N ASP A 80 -4.58 8.09 0.48
CA ASP A 80 -4.79 8.49 -0.91
C ASP A 80 -3.50 9.00 -1.56
N SER A 81 -2.71 9.78 -0.83
CA SER A 81 -1.39 10.23 -1.32
C SER A 81 -0.47 9.04 -1.62
N LEU A 82 -0.44 8.05 -0.73
CA LEU A 82 0.32 6.82 -0.93
C LEU A 82 -0.19 6.06 -2.16
N ARG A 83 -1.51 5.99 -2.39
CA ARG A 83 -2.11 5.40 -3.59
C ARG A 83 -1.64 6.10 -4.86
N GLN A 84 -1.64 7.43 -4.88
CA GLN A 84 -1.19 8.20 -6.05
C GLN A 84 0.29 7.93 -6.35
N LEU A 85 1.14 7.88 -5.31
CA LEU A 85 2.56 7.57 -5.45
C LEU A 85 2.78 6.13 -5.93
N ALA A 86 2.03 5.16 -5.41
CA ALA A 86 2.11 3.76 -5.80
C ALA A 86 1.64 3.52 -7.24
N MET A 87 0.53 4.14 -7.66
CA MET A 87 0.04 4.09 -9.04
C MET A 87 1.10 4.56 -10.03
N LYS A 88 1.76 5.69 -9.72
CA LYS A 88 2.86 6.20 -10.55
C LYS A 88 4.09 5.30 -10.50
N PHE A 89 4.42 4.73 -9.35
CA PHE A 89 5.57 3.83 -9.21
C PHE A 89 5.38 2.55 -10.03
N LEU A 90 4.17 1.98 -10.00
CA LEU A 90 3.80 0.76 -10.73
C LEU A 90 3.68 0.94 -12.25
N GLU A 91 3.73 2.17 -12.78
CA GLU A 91 3.88 2.40 -14.24
C GLU A 91 5.25 1.98 -14.75
N ARG A 92 6.21 1.77 -13.85
CA ARG A 92 7.58 1.43 -14.18
C ARG A 92 7.76 -0.07 -14.10
N ASP A 93 8.47 -0.62 -15.08
CA ASP A 93 8.89 -2.01 -15.00
C ASP A 93 9.86 -2.22 -13.84
N GLU A 94 9.59 -3.27 -13.07
CA GLU A 94 10.50 -3.74 -12.04
C GLU A 94 11.61 -4.57 -12.70
N LEU A 95 12.88 -4.21 -12.44
CA LEU A 95 14.00 -4.97 -12.98
C LEU A 95 14.12 -6.32 -12.28
N ALA A 96 14.58 -7.33 -13.03
CA ALA A 96 14.94 -8.62 -12.48
C ALA A 96 15.88 -8.48 -11.26
N ASN A 97 15.62 -9.28 -10.23
CA ASN A 97 16.35 -9.28 -8.95
C ASN A 97 16.27 -7.98 -8.12
N TYR A 98 15.31 -7.08 -8.42
CA TYR A 98 15.04 -5.90 -7.63
C TYR A 98 13.57 -5.88 -7.21
N THR A 99 13.25 -6.43 -6.05
CA THR A 99 11.86 -6.66 -5.57
C THR A 99 11.30 -5.49 -4.76
N PHE A 100 11.46 -4.26 -5.27
CA PHE A 100 11.15 -3.05 -4.51
C PHE A 100 9.66 -2.69 -4.50
N GLN A 101 8.85 -3.17 -5.45
CA GLN A 101 7.39 -2.98 -5.39
C GLN A 101 6.81 -3.54 -4.08
N ASN A 102 7.34 -4.66 -3.58
CA ASN A 102 6.94 -5.19 -2.28
C ASN A 102 7.24 -4.21 -1.13
N GLU A 103 8.44 -3.63 -1.07
CA GLU A 103 8.79 -2.64 -0.05
C GLU A 103 8.04 -1.31 -0.23
N PHE A 104 7.73 -0.93 -1.47
CA PHE A 104 6.93 0.25 -1.76
C PHE A 104 5.51 0.11 -1.21
N LEU A 105 4.90 -1.07 -1.37
CA LEU A 105 3.50 -1.32 -0.99
C LEU A 105 3.33 -1.72 0.47
N ARG A 106 4.43 -1.99 1.19
CA ARG A 106 4.42 -2.35 2.62
C ARG A 106 3.54 -1.44 3.50
N PRO A 107 3.50 -0.10 3.34
CA PRO A 107 2.64 0.72 4.18
C PRO A 107 1.15 0.36 4.09
N PHE A 108 0.63 -0.05 2.92
CA PHE A 108 -0.77 -0.50 2.81
C PHE A 108 -1.04 -1.73 3.67
N VAL A 109 -0.12 -2.70 3.66
CA VAL A 109 -0.22 -3.92 4.47
C VAL A 109 -0.28 -3.56 5.96
N VAL A 110 0.64 -2.70 6.41
CA VAL A 110 0.79 -2.37 7.82
C VAL A 110 -0.43 -1.57 8.30
N VAL A 111 -0.87 -0.56 7.54
CA VAL A 111 -2.04 0.26 7.91
C VAL A 111 -3.32 -0.57 7.89
N MET A 112 -3.50 -1.48 6.91
CA MET A 112 -4.65 -2.39 6.87
C MET A 112 -4.76 -3.22 8.15
N ARG A 113 -3.62 -3.71 8.66
CA ARG A 113 -3.56 -4.53 9.88
C ARG A 113 -3.74 -3.72 11.17
N GLN A 114 -3.24 -2.48 11.19
CA GLN A 114 -3.17 -1.67 12.41
C GLN A 114 -4.36 -0.72 12.58
N SER A 115 -5.04 -0.33 11.49
CA SER A 115 -6.10 0.66 11.56
C SER A 115 -7.39 0.10 12.15
N HIS A 116 -7.89 0.75 13.20
CA HIS A 116 -9.20 0.43 13.78
C HIS A 116 -10.37 1.08 13.00
N SER A 117 -10.11 2.06 12.12
CA SER A 117 -11.15 2.69 11.29
C SER A 117 -11.52 1.79 10.11
N VAL A 118 -12.80 1.42 10.04
CA VAL A 118 -13.37 0.64 8.93
C VAL A 118 -13.21 1.41 7.62
N GLU A 119 -13.40 2.72 7.64
CA GLU A 119 -13.29 3.62 6.48
C GLU A 119 -11.87 3.61 5.89
N ILE A 120 -10.84 3.61 6.74
CA ILE A 120 -9.44 3.52 6.28
C ILE A 120 -9.14 2.14 5.71
N ARG A 121 -9.59 1.06 6.36
CA ARG A 121 -9.38 -0.30 5.84
C ARG A 121 -10.09 -0.52 4.51
N GLU A 122 -11.34 -0.05 4.38
CA GLU A 122 -12.07 -0.08 3.12
C GLU A 122 -11.38 0.74 2.03
N LEU A 123 -10.89 1.95 2.36
CA LEU A 123 -10.14 2.78 1.43
C LEU A 123 -8.90 2.05 0.91
N ILE A 124 -8.13 1.37 1.78
CA ILE A 124 -6.96 0.58 1.38
C ILE A 124 -7.34 -0.52 0.39
N ILE A 125 -8.44 -1.25 0.62
CA ILE A 125 -8.92 -2.27 -0.31
C ILE A 125 -9.25 -1.64 -1.67
N ARG A 126 -9.99 -0.53 -1.68
CA ARG A 126 -10.30 0.18 -2.94
C ARG A 126 -9.04 0.63 -3.68
N CYS A 127 -8.06 1.18 -2.96
CA CYS A 127 -6.76 1.58 -3.52
C CYS A 127 -6.06 0.39 -4.18
N VAL A 128 -5.94 -0.74 -3.45
CA VAL A 128 -5.20 -1.92 -3.91
C VAL A 128 -5.91 -2.61 -5.06
N SER A 129 -7.23 -2.77 -4.99
CA SER A 129 -8.03 -3.29 -6.10
C SER A 129 -7.88 -2.46 -7.37
N GLN A 130 -7.94 -1.12 -7.24
CA GLN A 130 -7.71 -0.23 -8.38
C GLN A 130 -6.30 -0.40 -8.96
N MET A 131 -5.27 -0.45 -8.10
CA MET A 131 -3.88 -0.63 -8.55
C MET A 131 -3.69 -1.92 -9.34
N VAL A 132 -4.23 -3.04 -8.84
CA VAL A 132 -4.16 -4.32 -9.54
C VAL A 132 -4.83 -4.21 -10.92
N LEU A 133 -6.08 -3.78 -10.97
CA LEU A 133 -6.85 -3.75 -12.22
C LEU A 133 -6.27 -2.76 -13.24
N ALA A 134 -5.64 -1.68 -12.79
CA ALA A 134 -5.05 -0.67 -13.67
C ALA A 134 -3.62 -1.00 -14.14
N ARG A 135 -2.89 -1.87 -13.42
CA ARG A 135 -1.44 -2.09 -13.62
C ARG A 135 -1.03 -3.56 -13.60
N VAL A 136 -1.97 -4.50 -13.78
CA VAL A 136 -1.74 -5.95 -13.64
C VAL A 136 -0.49 -6.47 -14.36
N ALA A 137 -0.19 -5.96 -15.56
CA ALA A 137 0.97 -6.35 -16.36
C ALA A 137 2.31 -5.91 -15.74
N ASN A 138 2.31 -4.79 -15.01
CA ASN A 138 3.49 -4.21 -14.37
C ASN A 138 3.69 -4.68 -12.92
N VAL A 139 2.67 -5.28 -12.28
CA VAL A 139 2.83 -5.83 -10.94
C VAL A 139 3.71 -7.08 -11.00
N LYS A 140 4.81 -7.05 -10.25
CA LYS A 140 5.80 -8.12 -10.10
C LYS A 140 5.90 -8.52 -8.63
N SER A 141 6.96 -8.16 -7.92
CA SER A 141 7.08 -8.46 -6.47
C SER A 141 5.98 -7.80 -5.63
N GLY A 142 5.30 -6.77 -6.17
CA GLY A 142 4.17 -6.11 -5.53
C GLY A 142 2.99 -7.03 -5.23
N TRP A 143 2.83 -8.14 -5.97
CA TRP A 143 1.75 -9.10 -5.73
C TRP A 143 1.75 -9.63 -4.31
N LYS A 144 2.93 -9.86 -3.73
CA LYS A 144 3.08 -10.34 -2.35
C LYS A 144 2.37 -9.41 -1.36
N SER A 145 2.65 -8.11 -1.44
CA SER A 145 2.01 -7.11 -0.58
C SER A 145 0.51 -6.98 -0.86
N MET A 146 0.09 -7.05 -2.12
CA MET A 146 -1.33 -6.97 -2.49
C MET A 146 -2.13 -8.16 -1.94
N PHE A 147 -1.62 -9.39 -2.09
CA PHE A 147 -2.24 -10.58 -1.51
C PHE A 147 -2.23 -10.55 0.01
N MET A 148 -1.18 -10.03 0.65
CA MET A 148 -1.17 -9.84 2.11
C MET A 148 -2.26 -8.88 2.58
N VAL A 149 -2.56 -7.81 1.83
CA VAL A 149 -3.68 -6.90 2.11
C VAL A 149 -5.02 -7.65 1.98
N PHE A 150 -5.25 -8.36 0.87
CA PHE A 150 -6.50 -9.10 0.66
C PHE A 150 -6.69 -10.24 1.66
N THR A 151 -5.61 -10.95 2.02
CA THR A 151 -5.62 -12.00 3.05
C THR A 151 -6.00 -11.41 4.42
N THR A 152 -5.53 -10.20 4.73
CA THR A 152 -5.92 -9.51 5.98
C THR A 152 -7.40 -9.12 5.93
N ALA A 153 -7.88 -8.60 4.80
CA ALA A 153 -9.30 -8.26 4.61
C ALA A 153 -10.23 -9.47 4.62
N ALA A 154 -9.75 -10.65 4.22
CA ALA A 154 -10.52 -11.88 4.27
C ALA A 154 -10.96 -12.23 5.69
N GLN A 155 -10.29 -11.69 6.72
CA GLN A 155 -10.59 -11.90 8.14
C GLN A 155 -11.24 -10.66 8.80
N ASP A 156 -11.65 -9.64 8.02
CA ASP A 156 -12.24 -8.43 8.57
C ASP A 156 -13.67 -8.69 9.09
N ASP A 157 -14.03 -8.03 10.19
CA ASP A 157 -15.38 -8.08 10.76
C ASP A 157 -16.40 -7.37 9.86
N ALA A 158 -15.96 -6.37 9.10
CA ALA A 158 -16.81 -5.62 8.18
C ALA A 158 -17.03 -6.41 6.88
N GLN A 159 -18.24 -6.98 6.71
CA GLN A 159 -18.60 -7.76 5.52
C GLN A 159 -18.38 -7.03 4.19
N THR A 160 -18.51 -5.69 4.16
CA THR A 160 -18.26 -4.90 2.95
C THR A 160 -16.78 -4.98 2.51
N ILE A 161 -15.85 -4.98 3.45
CA ILE A 161 -14.41 -5.11 3.18
C ILE A 161 -14.09 -6.51 2.65
N VAL A 162 -14.63 -7.55 3.29
CA VAL A 162 -14.49 -8.95 2.86
C VAL A 162 -15.00 -9.11 1.44
N ARG A 163 -16.23 -8.64 1.15
CA ARG A 163 -16.86 -8.74 -0.16
C ARG A 163 -16.08 -8.02 -1.26
N LEU A 164 -15.72 -6.74 -1.06
CA LEU A 164 -14.96 -5.97 -2.05
C LEU A 164 -13.60 -6.62 -2.38
N SER A 165 -12.95 -7.17 -1.35
CA SER A 165 -11.67 -7.87 -1.51
C SER A 165 -11.86 -9.16 -2.31
N PHE A 166 -12.89 -9.95 -1.99
CA PHE A 166 -13.18 -11.19 -2.69
C PHE A 166 -13.55 -10.96 -4.17
N GLU A 167 -14.42 -10.00 -4.47
CA GLU A 167 -14.78 -9.62 -5.85
C GLU A 167 -13.52 -9.28 -6.68
N THR A 168 -12.55 -8.63 -6.05
CA THR A 168 -11.27 -8.30 -6.70
C THR A 168 -10.43 -9.55 -6.95
N ILE A 169 -10.30 -10.44 -5.96
CA ILE A 169 -9.55 -11.70 -6.10
C ILE A 169 -10.18 -12.60 -7.16
N GLU A 170 -11.51 -12.73 -7.17
CA GLU A 170 -12.24 -13.50 -8.17
C GLU A 170 -11.92 -12.98 -9.58
N LYS A 171 -11.93 -11.65 -9.76
CA LYS A 171 -11.56 -11.03 -11.04
C LYS A 171 -10.11 -11.31 -11.43
N ILE A 172 -9.17 -11.22 -10.49
CA ILE A 172 -7.75 -11.55 -10.73
C ILE A 172 -7.60 -12.99 -11.20
N VAL A 173 -8.26 -13.94 -10.54
CA VAL A 173 -8.18 -15.38 -10.89
C VAL A 173 -8.87 -15.67 -12.22
N ARG A 174 -10.00 -15.02 -12.52
CA ARG A 174 -10.73 -15.27 -13.78
C ARG A 174 -10.06 -14.63 -15.00
N GLU A 175 -9.58 -13.40 -14.86
CA GLU A 175 -9.15 -12.57 -16.00
C GLU A 175 -7.63 -12.43 -16.09
N HIS A 176 -6.89 -12.66 -15.00
CA HIS A 176 -5.47 -12.31 -14.91
C HIS A 176 -4.58 -13.42 -14.37
N PHE A 177 -5.08 -14.66 -14.31
CA PHE A 177 -4.36 -15.81 -13.76
C PHE A 177 -2.95 -16.01 -14.33
N ALA A 178 -2.77 -15.80 -15.64
CA ALA A 178 -1.46 -15.92 -16.30
C ALA A 178 -0.40 -15.02 -15.64
N HIS A 179 -0.76 -13.80 -15.23
CA HIS A 179 0.16 -12.89 -14.56
C HIS A 179 0.58 -13.38 -13.17
N ILE A 180 -0.26 -14.17 -12.50
CA ILE A 180 0.04 -14.78 -11.20
C ILE A 180 1.01 -15.96 -11.38
N THR A 181 0.81 -16.79 -12.41
CA THR A 181 1.64 -17.97 -12.65
C THR A 181 2.99 -17.66 -13.31
N GLU A 182 3.09 -16.56 -14.07
CA GLU A 182 4.27 -16.21 -14.85
C GLU A 182 5.26 -15.26 -14.14
N THR A 183 4.85 -14.64 -13.02
CA THR A 183 5.70 -13.67 -12.31
C THR A 183 6.75 -14.37 -11.44
N GLU A 184 6.34 -15.05 -10.38
CA GLU A 184 7.20 -15.84 -9.50
C GLU A 184 6.40 -17.03 -8.97
N ILE A 185 7.05 -18.17 -8.72
CA ILE A 185 6.39 -19.38 -8.20
C ILE A 185 5.65 -19.08 -6.88
N THR A 186 6.25 -18.23 -6.04
CA THR A 186 5.68 -17.82 -4.75
C THR A 186 4.39 -17.01 -4.91
N THR A 187 4.22 -16.28 -6.01
CA THR A 187 3.02 -15.47 -6.26
C THR A 187 1.77 -16.34 -6.40
N PHE A 188 1.87 -17.50 -7.03
CA PHE A 188 0.77 -18.47 -7.08
C PHE A 188 0.43 -19.01 -5.69
N THR A 189 1.44 -19.37 -4.90
CA THR A 189 1.23 -19.83 -3.52
C THR A 189 0.56 -18.74 -2.66
N ASP A 190 0.98 -17.49 -2.78
CA ASP A 190 0.37 -16.36 -2.07
C ASP A 190 -1.09 -16.16 -2.47
N CYS A 191 -1.42 -16.31 -3.77
CA CYS A 191 -2.80 -16.25 -4.26
C CYS A 191 -3.67 -17.36 -3.67
N VAL A 192 -3.18 -18.60 -3.66
CA VAL A 192 -3.90 -19.75 -3.09
C VAL A 192 -4.11 -19.57 -1.58
N ASN A 193 -3.09 -19.13 -0.84
CA ASN A 193 -3.22 -18.82 0.58
C ASN A 193 -4.25 -17.72 0.84
N CYS A 194 -4.30 -16.71 -0.02
CA CYS A 194 -5.30 -15.65 0.04
C CYS A 194 -6.72 -16.19 -0.14
N LEU A 195 -6.95 -17.08 -1.11
CA LEU A 195 -8.25 -17.73 -1.33
C LEU A 195 -8.67 -18.60 -0.13
N ILE A 196 -7.74 -19.39 0.42
CA ILE A 196 -7.98 -20.21 1.62
C ILE A 196 -8.38 -19.32 2.81
N ALA A 197 -7.87 -18.09 2.91
CA ALA A 197 -8.29 -17.19 3.97
C ALA A 197 -9.77 -16.78 3.85
N PHE A 198 -10.31 -16.65 2.63
CA PHE A 198 -11.72 -16.35 2.41
C PHE A 198 -12.65 -17.52 2.73
N THR A 199 -12.23 -18.77 2.47
CA THR A 199 -13.02 -19.96 2.81
C THR A 199 -13.15 -20.17 4.33
N ASN A 200 -12.19 -19.64 5.10
CA ASN A 200 -12.13 -19.82 6.55
C ASN A 200 -12.81 -18.70 7.36
N ASN A 201 -13.48 -17.73 6.71
CA ASN A 201 -14.19 -16.67 7.42
C ASN A 201 -15.62 -17.10 7.82
N PRO A 202 -15.93 -17.26 9.12
CA PRO A 202 -17.26 -17.69 9.58
C PRO A 202 -18.36 -16.62 9.38
N HIS A 203 -17.99 -15.37 9.10
CA HIS A 203 -18.93 -14.24 8.98
C HIS A 203 -19.40 -13.95 7.55
N SER A 204 -18.94 -14.72 6.56
CA SER A 204 -19.31 -14.54 5.16
C SER A 204 -19.54 -15.87 4.44
N LEU A 205 -20.65 -16.55 4.78
CA LEU A 205 -21.04 -17.82 4.14
C LEU A 205 -21.13 -17.67 2.61
N ASP A 206 -21.67 -16.55 2.11
CA ASP A 206 -21.80 -16.33 0.67
C ASP A 206 -20.45 -16.22 -0.05
N VAL A 207 -19.45 -15.61 0.59
CA VAL A 207 -18.09 -15.56 0.03
C VAL A 207 -17.44 -16.94 0.13
N ALA A 208 -17.56 -17.62 1.28
CA ALA A 208 -16.98 -18.95 1.48
C ALA A 208 -17.57 -20.01 0.52
N LEU A 209 -18.85 -19.88 0.12
CA LEU A 209 -19.50 -20.77 -0.85
C LEU A 209 -19.08 -20.50 -2.30
N ASN A 210 -18.59 -19.29 -2.61
CA ASN A 210 -18.18 -18.89 -3.95
C ASN A 210 -16.65 -18.92 -4.16
N ALA A 211 -15.87 -19.08 -3.10
CA ALA A 211 -14.40 -19.18 -3.09
C ALA A 211 -13.90 -20.58 -3.45
#